data_AF-A0A7S1ZBT3-F1
#
_entry.id   AF-A0A7S1ZBT3-F1
#
_cell.length_a   1.000
_cell.length_b   1.000
_cell.length_c   1.000
_cell.angle_alpha   90.00
_cell.angle_beta   90.00
_cell.angle_gamma   90.00
#
_symmetry.space_group_name_H-M   'P 1'
#
loop_
_entity.id
_entity.type
_entity.pdbx_description
1 polymer ?
#
loop_
_entity_poly.entity_id
_entity_poly.type
_entity_poly.pdbx_seq_one_letter_code
_entity_poly.pdbx_strand_id
1 'polypeptide(L)'
;GNAHDDGPDKVADNFELFVSSTDVEWCYYRDTHRVLGSTCGVLVLQDFEALTPNLMARTIETVEGGGLVIFLMRTVTSLRQLYCMTMDVHARYRTDGSGDVVPRFNERFILSLGRCANCLVCDDELNVLPVSRSALR
;
A
#
# COMPACT_ATOMS: atom_id res chain seq x y z
N GLY A 1 -18.50 -35.72 -14.52
CA GLY A 1 -18.71 -34.49 -13.73
C GLY A 1 -17.35 -34.06 -13.25
N ASN A 2 -16.82 -32.97 -13.80
CA ASN A 2 -15.49 -32.48 -13.45
C ASN A 2 -15.64 -31.64 -12.18
N ALA A 3 -15.21 -32.19 -11.05
CA ALA A 3 -15.03 -31.41 -9.83
C ALA A 3 -13.81 -30.52 -10.07
N HIS A 4 -14.06 -29.22 -10.19
CA HIS A 4 -13.05 -28.18 -10.20
C HIS A 4 -12.46 -28.14 -8.79
N ASP A 5 -11.33 -28.82 -8.62
CA ASP A 5 -10.53 -28.81 -7.41
C ASP A 5 -9.73 -27.49 -7.41
N ASP A 6 -10.26 -26.51 -6.69
CA ASP A 6 -9.60 -25.24 -6.38
C ASP A 6 -8.99 -25.34 -4.98
N GLY A 7 -7.89 -26.06 -4.90
CA GLY A 7 -7.07 -26.17 -3.69
C GLY A 7 -6.12 -24.96 -3.51
N PRO A 8 -5.69 -24.69 -2.26
CA PRO A 8 -4.77 -23.59 -1.89
C PRO A 8 -3.40 -23.66 -2.57
N ASP A 9 -3.06 -24.79 -3.18
CA ASP A 9 -1.75 -25.04 -3.81
C ASP A 9 -1.52 -24.20 -5.08
N LYS A 10 -2.58 -23.80 -5.80
CA LYS A 10 -2.45 -22.95 -7.01
C LYS A 10 -1.96 -21.52 -6.71
N VAL A 11 -2.26 -20.99 -5.52
CA VAL A 11 -1.88 -19.60 -5.17
C VAL A 11 -0.40 -19.50 -4.85
N ALA A 12 0.14 -20.49 -4.12
CA ALA A 12 1.57 -20.62 -3.88
C ALA A 12 2.32 -20.78 -5.21
N ASP A 13 1.81 -21.61 -6.12
CA ASP A 13 2.36 -21.82 -7.45
C ASP A 13 2.40 -20.54 -8.29
N ASN A 14 1.35 -19.71 -8.26
CA ASN A 14 1.31 -18.45 -8.99
C ASN A 14 2.31 -17.40 -8.46
N PHE A 15 2.50 -17.32 -7.14
CA PHE A 15 3.49 -16.40 -6.56
C PHE A 15 4.92 -16.86 -6.85
N GLU A 16 5.22 -18.15 -6.69
CA GLU A 16 6.52 -18.72 -7.05
C GLU A 16 6.82 -18.58 -8.54
N LEU A 17 5.81 -18.80 -9.40
CA LEU A 17 5.91 -18.55 -10.83
C LEU A 17 6.18 -17.09 -11.12
N PHE A 18 5.50 -16.15 -10.46
CA PHE A 18 5.76 -14.71 -10.62
C PHE A 18 7.20 -14.34 -10.26
N VAL A 19 7.69 -14.78 -9.08
CA VAL A 19 9.04 -14.48 -8.60
C VAL A 19 10.12 -15.11 -9.49
N SER A 20 9.86 -16.30 -10.04
CA SER A 20 10.82 -17.00 -10.91
C SER A 20 10.82 -16.52 -12.36
N SER A 21 9.69 -15.99 -12.85
CA SER A 21 9.55 -15.54 -14.25
C SER A 21 9.76 -14.03 -14.44
N THR A 22 9.81 -13.25 -13.36
CA THR A 22 9.97 -11.79 -13.40
C THR A 22 11.30 -11.38 -12.78
N ASP A 23 11.91 -10.30 -13.28
CA ASP A 23 13.09 -9.71 -12.65
C ASP A 23 12.68 -8.89 -11.42
N VAL A 24 12.93 -9.42 -10.22
CA VAL A 24 12.55 -8.80 -8.95
C VAL A 24 13.79 -8.38 -8.17
N GLU A 25 13.98 -7.06 -8.03
CA GLU A 25 15.03 -6.52 -7.17
C GLU A 25 14.53 -6.39 -5.71
N TRP A 26 15.13 -7.18 -4.82
CA TRP A 26 14.82 -7.16 -3.39
C TRP A 26 15.71 -6.15 -2.65
N CYS A 27 15.08 -5.16 -2.01
CA CYS A 27 15.79 -4.12 -1.27
C CYS A 27 15.21 -3.93 0.15
N TYR A 28 16.07 -3.98 1.16
CA TYR A 28 15.69 -3.62 2.53
C TYR A 28 15.47 -2.11 2.66
N TYR A 29 14.54 -1.67 3.51
CA TYR A 29 14.26 -0.24 3.69
C TYR A 29 15.48 0.61 4.09
N ARG A 30 16.36 0.07 4.94
CA ARG A 30 17.62 0.74 5.32
C ARG A 30 18.58 0.92 4.14
N ASP A 31 18.45 0.08 3.11
CA ASP A 31 19.35 -0.01 1.96
C ASP A 31 18.78 0.62 0.70
N THR A 32 17.66 1.36 0.80
CA THR A 32 16.99 2.05 -0.32
C THR A 32 17.86 3.05 -1.08
N HIS A 33 19.01 3.44 -0.54
CA HIS A 33 19.99 4.24 -1.27
C HIS A 33 20.62 3.48 -2.45
N ARG A 34 20.55 2.14 -2.47
CA ARG A 34 21.09 1.29 -3.55
C ARG A 34 20.27 1.35 -4.84
N VAL A 35 18.98 1.65 -4.72
CA VAL A 35 18.05 1.75 -5.86
C VAL A 35 17.92 3.18 -6.38
N LEU A 36 18.68 4.13 -5.83
CA LEU A 36 18.72 5.49 -6.36
C LEU A 36 19.35 5.50 -7.75
N GLY A 37 18.63 6.07 -8.72
CA GLY A 37 19.08 6.15 -10.11
C GLY A 37 18.78 4.91 -10.94
N SER A 38 18.17 3.87 -10.34
CA SER A 38 17.47 2.84 -11.10
C SER A 38 16.01 3.25 -11.32
N THR A 39 15.38 2.60 -12.29
CA THR A 39 13.96 2.79 -12.61
C THR A 39 13.25 1.44 -12.67
N CYS A 40 12.07 1.34 -12.10
CA CYS A 40 11.23 0.14 -12.15
C CYS A 40 9.81 0.45 -12.62
N GLY A 41 9.18 -0.53 -13.27
CA GLY A 41 7.77 -0.44 -13.67
C GLY A 41 6.79 -0.65 -12.52
N VAL A 42 7.19 -1.45 -11.51
CA VAL A 42 6.36 -1.74 -10.32
C VAL A 42 7.22 -1.66 -9.06
N LEU A 43 6.74 -0.93 -8.06
CA LEU A 43 7.29 -0.86 -6.72
C LEU A 43 6.31 -1.48 -5.73
N VAL A 44 6.78 -2.44 -4.91
CA VAL A 44 5.99 -3.05 -3.85
C VAL A 44 6.58 -2.73 -2.48
N LEU A 45 5.80 -2.06 -1.63
CA LEU A 45 6.18 -1.71 -0.26
C LEU A 45 5.38 -2.60 0.71
N GLN A 46 6.07 -3.56 1.33
CA GLN A 46 5.44 -4.64 2.11
C GLN A 46 5.00 -4.26 3.54
N ASP A 47 5.66 -3.29 4.17
CA ASP A 47 5.34 -2.81 5.51
C ASP A 47 5.12 -1.31 5.49
N PHE A 48 3.85 -0.93 5.41
CA PHE A 48 3.42 0.46 5.42
C PHE A 48 3.76 1.19 6.74
N GLU A 49 3.76 0.48 7.88
CA GLU A 49 3.95 1.10 9.19
C GLU A 49 5.39 1.57 9.41
N ALA A 50 6.35 0.89 8.80
CA ALA A 50 7.77 1.24 8.81
C ALA A 50 8.15 2.37 7.83
N LEU A 51 7.22 2.88 7.00
CA LEU A 51 7.54 3.89 6.01
C LEU A 51 7.70 5.27 6.64
N THR A 52 8.83 5.90 6.31
CA THR A 52 9.05 7.33 6.55
C THR A 52 8.81 8.12 5.25
N PRO A 53 8.47 9.42 5.33
CA PRO A 53 8.29 10.24 4.13
C PRO A 53 9.50 10.22 3.18
N ASN A 54 10.71 10.18 3.74
CA ASN A 54 11.95 10.17 2.97
C ASN A 54 12.15 8.84 2.22
N LEU A 55 11.88 7.70 2.88
CA LEU A 55 11.92 6.39 2.23
C LEU A 55 10.89 6.31 1.11
N MET A 56 9.69 6.81 1.36
CA MET A 56 8.60 6.83 0.39
C MET A 56 8.94 7.71 -0.82
N ALA A 57 9.41 8.94 -0.61
CA ALA A 57 9.80 9.83 -1.70
C ALA A 57 10.91 9.20 -2.56
N ARG A 58 11.94 8.67 -1.92
CA ARG A 58 13.07 8.01 -2.58
C ARG A 58 12.63 6.83 -3.45
N THR A 59 11.75 5.99 -2.93
CA THR A 59 11.32 4.77 -3.64
C THR A 59 10.28 5.07 -4.72
N ILE A 60 9.37 6.01 -4.49
CA ILE A 60 8.40 6.42 -5.52
C ILE A 60 9.11 7.10 -6.71
N GLU A 61 10.17 7.85 -6.47
CA GLU A 61 10.97 8.50 -7.53
C GLU A 61 11.62 7.49 -8.50
N THR A 62 11.86 6.25 -8.07
CA THR A 62 12.40 5.20 -8.95
C THR A 62 11.31 4.58 -9.83
N VAL A 63 10.04 4.94 -9.69
CA VAL A 63 8.98 4.38 -10.53
C VAL A 63 8.84 5.21 -11.81
N GLU A 64 8.91 4.53 -12.95
CA GLU A 64 8.77 5.18 -14.25
C GLU A 64 7.36 5.73 -14.51
N GLY A 65 7.24 6.66 -15.47
CA GLY A 65 5.95 7.20 -15.87
C GLY A 65 5.02 6.11 -16.42
N GLY A 66 3.85 5.94 -15.80
CA GLY A 66 2.91 4.85 -16.11
C GLY A 66 3.12 3.58 -15.28
N GLY A 67 4.12 3.55 -14.41
CA GLY A 67 4.35 2.47 -13.46
C GLY A 67 3.38 2.47 -12.27
N LEU A 68 3.49 1.43 -11.44
CA LEU A 68 2.59 1.17 -10.32
C LEU A 68 3.33 1.14 -8.98
N VAL A 69 2.76 1.83 -7.98
CA VAL A 69 3.20 1.75 -6.58
C VAL A 69 2.15 0.98 -5.78
N ILE A 70 2.55 -0.15 -5.18
CA ILE A 70 1.69 -1.01 -4.37
C ILE A 70 2.13 -0.92 -2.91
N PHE A 71 1.19 -0.57 -2.02
CA PHE A 71 1.38 -0.63 -0.57
C PHE A 71 0.61 -1.82 0.00
N LEU A 72 1.29 -2.73 0.71
CA LEU A 72 0.64 -3.80 1.45
C LEU A 72 0.34 -3.34 2.87
N MET A 73 -0.94 -3.44 3.27
CA MET A 73 -1.41 -3.05 4.59
C MET A 73 -1.70 -4.30 5.42
N ARG A 74 -0.87 -4.59 6.42
CA ARG A 74 -0.97 -5.84 7.20
C ARG A 74 -2.02 -5.79 8.31
N THR A 75 -2.33 -4.62 8.87
CA THR A 75 -3.20 -4.51 10.06
C THR A 75 -4.58 -3.94 9.75
N VAL A 76 -5.62 -4.58 10.31
CA VAL A 76 -7.01 -4.08 10.29
C VAL A 76 -7.11 -2.73 10.99
N THR A 77 -6.15 -2.35 11.83
CA THR A 77 -6.05 -1.03 12.46
C THR A 77 -5.84 0.07 11.42
N SER A 78 -4.94 -0.13 10.44
CA SER A 78 -4.72 0.80 9.34
C SER A 78 -5.92 0.87 8.38
N LEU A 79 -6.61 -0.26 8.18
CA LEU A 79 -7.85 -0.34 7.39
C LEU A 79 -9.06 0.30 8.12
N ARG A 80 -9.20 0.10 9.43
CA ARG A 80 -10.21 0.76 10.26
C ARG A 80 -9.93 2.26 10.33
N GLN A 81 -8.67 2.66 10.37
CA GLN A 81 -8.27 4.05 10.17
C GLN A 81 -8.76 4.57 8.82
N LEU A 82 -8.56 3.86 7.70
CA LEU A 82 -9.14 4.21 6.38
C LEU A 82 -10.67 4.41 6.43
N TYR A 83 -11.41 3.48 7.06
CA TYR A 83 -12.88 3.54 7.17
C TYR A 83 -13.39 4.63 8.12
N CYS A 84 -12.75 4.83 9.26
CA CYS A 84 -13.13 5.87 10.22
C CYS A 84 -12.66 7.26 9.75
N MET A 85 -11.56 7.36 9.00
CA MET A 85 -11.03 8.64 8.51
C MET A 85 -11.98 9.38 7.59
N THR A 86 -12.79 8.68 6.80
CA THR A 86 -13.83 9.33 5.98
C THR A 86 -14.99 9.87 6.83
N MET A 87 -15.25 9.26 7.99
CA MET A 87 -16.36 9.62 8.88
C MET A 87 -15.98 10.68 9.94
N ASP A 88 -14.72 10.75 10.34
CA ASP A 88 -14.28 11.38 11.60
C ASP A 88 -13.36 12.62 11.42
N VAL A 89 -13.23 13.13 10.19
CA VAL A 89 -12.41 14.33 9.86
C VAL A 89 -12.83 15.54 10.70
N HIS A 90 -14.09 15.59 11.15
CA HIS A 90 -14.64 16.70 11.92
C HIS A 90 -14.37 16.59 13.43
N ALA A 91 -14.05 15.41 13.97
CA ALA A 91 -13.81 15.22 15.41
C ALA A 91 -12.32 15.34 15.81
N ARG A 92 -11.39 14.94 14.93
CA ARG A 92 -9.95 14.84 15.27
C ARG A 92 -9.16 16.14 15.23
N TYR A 93 -9.79 17.29 14.90
CA TYR A 93 -9.13 18.60 15.04
C TYR A 93 -8.98 19.06 16.50
N ARG A 94 -9.54 18.32 17.46
CA ARG A 94 -9.40 18.59 18.89
C ARG A 94 -9.15 17.30 19.68
N THR A 95 -7.88 17.03 19.98
CA THR A 95 -7.46 16.49 21.28
C THR A 95 -5.95 16.67 21.40
N ASP A 96 -5.56 17.66 22.22
CA ASP A 96 -4.23 17.78 22.82
C ASP A 96 -4.10 16.81 24.00
N GLY A 97 -2.93 16.19 24.12
CA GLY A 97 -2.43 15.65 25.39
C GLY A 97 -2.70 14.16 25.66
N SER A 98 -1.76 13.30 25.27
CA SER A 98 -1.12 12.30 26.16
C SER A 98 -0.32 11.27 25.35
N GLY A 99 1.00 11.29 25.52
CA GLY A 99 1.83 10.10 25.76
C GLY A 99 2.08 9.04 24.70
N ASP A 100 1.30 8.91 23.63
CA ASP A 100 1.50 7.83 22.65
C ASP A 100 2.05 8.36 21.32
N VAL A 101 3.10 7.72 20.80
CA VAL A 101 3.71 8.09 19.51
C VAL A 101 2.78 7.62 18.40
N VAL A 102 1.72 8.39 18.15
CA VAL A 102 0.79 8.11 17.05
C VAL A 102 1.49 8.45 15.73
N PRO A 103 1.57 7.53 14.76
CA PRO A 103 2.18 7.78 13.46
C PRO A 103 1.31 8.73 12.62
N ARG A 104 1.43 10.05 12.88
CA ARG A 104 0.65 11.11 12.22
C ARG A 104 0.89 11.18 10.71
N PHE A 105 2.07 10.76 10.25
CA PHE A 105 2.36 10.66 8.82
C PHE A 105 1.47 9.62 8.16
N ASN A 106 1.41 8.41 8.72
CA ASN A 106 0.62 7.30 8.18
C ASN A 106 -0.86 7.67 8.09
N GLU A 107 -1.39 8.34 9.11
CA GLU A 107 -2.78 8.84 9.08
C GLU A 107 -3.03 9.88 7.98
N ARG A 108 -2.14 10.86 7.84
CA ARG A 108 -2.26 11.89 6.78
C ARG A 108 -2.04 11.33 5.39
N PHE A 109 -1.15 10.34 5.25
CA PHE A 109 -0.89 9.67 4.00
C PHE A 109 -2.12 8.89 3.54
N ILE A 110 -2.71 8.09 4.43
CA ILE A 110 -3.96 7.37 4.18
C ILE A 110 -5.08 8.33 3.73
N LEU A 111 -5.26 9.46 4.43
CA LEU A 111 -6.21 10.50 4.03
C LEU A 111 -5.92 11.08 2.64
N SER A 112 -4.65 11.23 2.29
CA SER A 112 -4.25 11.71 0.96
C SER A 112 -4.57 10.70 -0.14
N LEU A 113 -4.44 9.40 0.14
CA LEU A 113 -4.79 8.33 -0.80
C LEU A 113 -6.29 8.36 -1.16
N GLY A 114 -7.17 8.56 -0.18
CA GLY A 114 -8.61 8.68 -0.43
C GLY A 114 -9.02 9.89 -1.28
N ARG A 115 -8.15 10.89 -1.44
CA ARG A 115 -8.35 12.06 -2.32
C ARG A 115 -7.61 11.96 -3.64
N CYS A 116 -6.73 10.97 -3.81
CA CYS A 116 -5.93 10.80 -5.00
C CYS A 116 -6.76 10.11 -6.09
N ALA A 117 -6.96 10.80 -7.21
CA ALA A 117 -7.67 10.26 -8.37
C ALA A 117 -6.96 9.06 -9.02
N ASN A 118 -5.66 8.90 -8.76
CA ASN A 118 -4.84 7.80 -9.28
C ASN A 118 -4.58 6.72 -8.22
N CYS A 119 -5.37 6.67 -7.15
CA CYS A 119 -5.24 5.67 -6.10
C CYS A 119 -6.49 4.77 -6.03
N LEU A 120 -6.23 3.46 -6.01
CA LEU A 120 -7.24 2.44 -5.77
C LEU A 120 -6.91 1.72 -4.45
N VAL A 121 -7.91 1.53 -3.61
CA VAL A 121 -7.77 0.76 -2.37
C VAL A 121 -8.62 -0.49 -2.50
N CYS A 122 -8.01 -1.66 -2.37
CA CYS A 122 -8.67 -2.95 -2.44
C CYS A 122 -8.41 -3.79 -1.19
N ASP A 123 -9.28 -4.76 -0.94
CA ASP A 123 -9.00 -5.84 0.02
C ASP A 123 -8.17 -6.97 -0.62
N ASP A 124 -7.95 -8.05 0.15
CA ASP A 124 -7.19 -9.24 -0.22
C ASP A 124 -7.86 -10.08 -1.32
N GLU A 125 -9.17 -9.91 -1.52
CA GLU A 125 -9.92 -10.50 -2.63
C GLU A 125 -9.97 -9.57 -3.87
N LEU A 126 -9.21 -8.47 -3.85
CA LEU A 126 -9.20 -7.43 -4.90
C LEU A 126 -10.55 -6.71 -5.08
N ASN A 127 -11.44 -6.74 -4.09
CA ASN A 127 -12.65 -5.93 -4.11
C ASN A 127 -12.29 -4.46 -3.86
N VAL A 128 -12.81 -3.58 -4.70
CA VAL A 128 -12.57 -2.13 -4.56
C VAL A 128 -13.32 -1.57 -3.36
N LEU A 129 -12.59 -0.93 -2.45
CA LEU A 129 -13.16 -0.32 -1.26
C LEU A 129 -13.78 1.05 -1.57
N PRO A 130 -14.92 1.41 -0.92
CA PRO A 130 -15.64 2.67 -1.17
C PRO A 130 -14.82 3.95 -1.07
N VAL A 131 -13.74 3.93 -0.28
CA VAL A 131 -12.82 5.07 -0.08
C VAL A 131 -12.21 5.57 -1.40
N SER A 132 -12.09 4.70 -2.40
CA SER A 132 -11.51 5.03 -3.71
C SER A 132 -12.54 5.20 -4.84
N ARG A 133 -13.85 5.15 -4.56
CA ARG A 133 -14.89 5.26 -5.60
C ARG A 133 -14.94 6.62 -6.31
N SER A 134 -14.39 7.68 -5.71
CA SER A 134 -14.29 8.97 -6.39
C SER A 134 -13.23 9.00 -7.50
N ALA A 135 -12.28 8.06 -7.49
CA ALA A 135 -11.25 7.91 -8.52
C ALA A 135 -11.75 7.15 -9.78
N LEU A 136 -12.83 6.37 -9.64
CA LEU A 136 -13.40 5.54 -10.71
C LEU A 136 -14.58 6.22 -11.45
N ARG A 137 -14.68 7.55 -11.41
CA ARG A 137 -15.73 8.31 -12.11
C ARG A 137 -15.27 8.84 -13.45
#